data_AF-Q8ZTS9-F1
#
_entry.id   AF-Q8ZTS9-F1
#
_cell.length_a   1.000
_cell.length_b   1.000
_cell.length_c   1.000
_cell.angle_alpha   90.00
_cell.angle_beta   90.00
_cell.angle_gamma   90.00
#
_symmetry.space_group_name_H-M   'P 1'
#
loop_
_entity.id
_entity.type
_entity.pdbx_description
1 polymer ?
#
loop_
_entity_poly.entity_id
_entity_poly.type
_entity_poly.pdbx_seq_one_letter_code
_entity_poly.pdbx_strand_id
1 'polypeptide(L)' 'MIVKLIYIRDVAIIKLGLDPCADVFTFKISGREIVICGKTLILSDSLEKFKKGLLILGTTPYFVECENGECIAARAQI' A
#
# COMPACT_ATOMS: atom_id res chain seq x y z
N MET A 1 15.64 -11.56 3.45
CA MET A 1 14.45 -11.58 2.56
C MET A 1 14.61 -10.44 1.57
N ILE A 2 14.65 -10.71 0.26
CA ILE A 2 14.97 -9.70 -0.76
C ILE A 2 13.65 -9.09 -1.27
N VAL A 3 13.50 -7.77 -1.11
CA VAL A 3 12.34 -7.01 -1.61
C VAL A 3 12.68 -6.47 -3.00
N LYS A 4 11.88 -6.83 -4.01
CA LYS A 4 12.04 -6.38 -5.39
C LYS A 4 11.10 -5.21 -5.65
N LEU A 5 11.65 -4.01 -5.87
CA LEU A 5 10.89 -2.81 -6.22
C LEU A 5 10.80 -2.69 -7.74
N ILE A 6 9.59 -2.69 -8.30
CA ILE A 6 9.33 -2.38 -9.72
C ILE A 6 8.61 -1.02 -9.75
N TYR A 7 9.27 -0.01 -10.31
CA TYR A 7 8.71 1.33 -10.48
C TYR A 7 8.24 1.52 -11.93
N ILE A 8 6.92 1.58 -12.13
CA ILE A 8 6.29 1.99 -13.39
C ILE A 8 5.70 3.37 -13.08
N ARG A 9 6.02 4.41 -13.86
CA ARG A 9 5.62 5.81 -13.59
C ARG A 9 4.18 5.89 -13.05
N ASP A 10 4.05 6.51 -11.89
CA ASP A 10 2.81 6.73 -11.11
C ASP A 10 2.16 5.50 -10.43
N VAL A 11 2.78 4.31 -10.53
CA VAL A 11 2.30 3.06 -9.94
C VAL A 11 3.27 2.50 -8.88
N ALA A 12 2.77 2.24 -7.68
CA ALA A 12 3.53 1.57 -6.60
C ALA A 12 3.00 0.16 -6.30
N ILE A 13 3.89 -0.76 -5.96
CA ILE A 13 3.53 -2.08 -5.41
C ILE A 13 3.96 -2.12 -3.95
N ILE A 14 3.00 -2.32 -3.04
CA ILE A 14 3.22 -2.33 -1.59
C ILE A 14 2.86 -3.73 -1.09
N LYS A 15 3.78 -4.43 -0.44
CA LYS A 15 3.53 -5.77 0.12
C LYS A 15 3.75 -5.76 1.63
N LEU A 16 2.69 -6.07 2.39
CA LEU A 16 2.71 -6.10 3.84
C LEU A 16 2.29 -7.49 4.34
N GLY A 17 3.02 -8.02 5.33
CA GLY A 17 2.67 -9.27 6.02
C GLY A 17 1.58 -9.08 7.06
N LEU A 18 0.47 -8.46 6.66
CA LEU A 18 -0.63 -8.05 7.53
C LEU A 18 -1.92 -8.61 6.96
N ASP A 19 -2.76 -9.19 7.82
CA ASP A 19 -4.07 -9.68 7.38
C ASP A 19 -4.99 -8.52 7.01
N PRO A 20 -5.85 -8.68 5.98
CA PRO A 20 -6.75 -7.62 5.59
C PRO A 20 -7.84 -7.38 6.64
N CYS A 21 -8.14 -6.10 6.91
CA CYS A 21 -9.17 -5.72 7.88
C CYS A 21 -10.56 -5.47 7.26
N ALA A 22 -10.63 -5.25 5.94
CA ALA A 22 -11.87 -4.99 5.21
C ALA A 22 -11.68 -5.20 3.69
N ASP A 23 -12.78 -5.24 2.94
CA ASP A 23 -12.76 -5.27 1.47
C ASP A 23 -12.46 -3.89 0.86
N VAL A 24 -12.82 -2.81 1.55
CA VAL A 24 -12.47 -1.44 1.18
C VAL A 24 -12.06 -0.69 2.44
N PHE A 25 -10.93 0.01 2.40
CA PHE A 25 -10.45 0.80 3.54
C PHE A 25 -9.57 1.97 3.08
N THR A 26 -9.41 2.94 3.97
CA THR A 26 -8.44 4.03 3.79
C THR A 26 -7.19 3.78 4.62
N PHE A 27 -6.08 4.34 4.17
CA PHE A 27 -4.82 4.31 4.87
C PHE A 27 -3.99 5.55 4.55
N LYS A 28 -2.96 5.83 5.35
CA LYS A 28 -2.10 7.01 5.17
C LYS A 28 -0.64 6.62 5.02
N ILE A 29 0.08 7.34 4.18
CA ILE A 29 1.52 7.21 3.98
C ILE A 29 2.16 8.58 4.25
N SER A 30 3.15 8.60 5.15
CA SER A 30 3.95 9.79 5.45
C SER A 30 5.44 9.42 5.47
N GLY A 31 6.14 9.74 4.38
CA GLY A 31 7.56 9.40 4.22
C GLY A 31 7.80 7.89 4.20
N ARG A 32 8.20 7.33 5.35
CA ARG A 32 8.41 5.88 5.55
C ARG A 32 7.34 5.23 6.42
N GLU A 33 6.43 6.01 6.99
CA GLU A 33 5.38 5.48 7.84
C GLU A 33 4.14 5.18 7.02
N ILE A 34 3.52 4.04 7.29
CA ILE A 34 2.21 3.68 6.77
C ILE A 34 1.28 3.34 7.93
N VAL A 35 0.13 4.02 7.97
CA VAL A 35 -0.93 3.79 8.96
C VAL A 35 -2.08 3.11 8.25
N ILE A 36 -2.29 1.82 8.53
CA ILE A 36 -3.22 0.95 7.83
C ILE A 36 -3.88 -0.03 8.81
N CYS A 37 -5.19 -0.23 8.70
CA CYS A 37 -5.95 -1.13 9.58
C CYS A 37 -5.67 -0.91 11.09
N GLY A 38 -5.51 0.36 11.51
CA GLY A 38 -5.20 0.72 12.90
C GLY A 38 -3.77 0.40 13.36
N LYS A 39 -2.88 -0.03 12.46
CA LYS A 39 -1.46 -0.29 12.75
C LYS A 39 -0.57 0.71 12.04
N THR A 40 0.53 1.07 12.69
CA THR A 40 1.60 1.88 12.09
C THR A 40 2.78 0.97 11.76
N LEU A 41 3.25 1.01 10.53
CA LEU A 41 4.42 0.27 10.06
C LEU A 41 5.46 1.23 9.51
N ILE A 42 6.72 0.85 9.62
CA ILE A 42 7.86 1.60 9.07
C ILE A 42 8.42 0.82 7.88
N LEU A 43 8.43 1.46 6.73
CA LEU A 43 8.97 0.94 5.48
C LEU A 43 10.50 1.05 5.48
N SER A 44 11.18 0.11 4.82
CA SER A 44 12.65 0.13 4.67
C SER A 44 13.12 1.39 3.92
N ASP A 45 12.32 1.81 2.94
CA ASP A 45 12.62 2.91 2.04
C ASP A 45 11.46 3.91 2.03
N SER A 46 11.75 5.17 1.71
CA SER A 46 10.70 6.16 1.50
C SER A 46 9.95 5.81 0.21
N LEU A 47 8.62 5.78 0.28
CA LEU A 47 7.82 5.72 -0.93
C LEU A 47 7.82 7.10 -1.59
N GLU A 48 8.24 7.15 -2.85
CA GLU A 48 7.98 8.30 -3.70
C GLU A 48 6.48 8.51 -3.89
N LYS A 49 6.08 9.72 -4.28
CA LYS A 49 4.67 10.02 -4.57
C LYS A 49 4.20 9.15 -5.74
N PHE A 50 3.09 8.46 -5.54
CA PHE A 50 2.39 7.68 -6.57
C PHE A 50 0.90 7.98 -6.50
N LYS A 51 0.19 7.80 -7.62
CA LYS A 51 -1.27 8.01 -7.68
C LYS A 51 -2.04 6.69 -7.65
N LYS A 52 -1.46 5.63 -8.20
CA LYS A 52 -2.09 4.31 -8.30
C LYS A 52 -1.19 3.23 -7.75
N GLY A 53 -1.75 2.13 -7.30
CA GLY A 53 -0.92 1.05 -6.80
C GLY A 53 -1.62 -0.28 -6.65
N LEU A 54 -0.80 -1.28 -6.36
CA LEU A 54 -1.23 -2.60 -5.92
C LEU A 54 -0.73 -2.78 -4.49
N LEU A 55 -1.66 -2.92 -3.56
CA LEU A 55 -1.36 -3.30 -2.19
C LEU A 55 -1.66 -4.79 -2.02
N ILE A 56 -0.70 -5.52 -1.46
CA ILE A 56 -0.84 -6.94 -1.13
C ILE A 56 -0.79 -7.05 0.39
N LEU A 57 -1.94 -7.32 1.01
CA LEU A 57 -2.08 -7.61 2.43
C LEU A 57 -2.11 -9.12 2.63
N GLY A 58 -1.02 -9.68 3.16
CA GLY A 58 -0.82 -11.13 3.24
C GLY A 58 -0.76 -11.73 1.83
N THR A 59 -1.84 -12.40 1.42
CA THR A 59 -2.04 -12.94 0.06
C THR A 59 -3.14 -12.22 -0.73
N THR A 60 -3.81 -11.23 -0.14
CA THR A 60 -4.97 -10.57 -0.75
C THR A 60 -4.55 -9.31 -1.50
N PRO A 61 -4.85 -9.19 -2.80
CA PRO A 61 -4.55 -8.01 -3.60
C PRO A 61 -5.63 -6.92 -3.48
N TYR A 62 -5.19 -5.66 -3.51
CA TYR A 62 -6.01 -4.45 -3.46
C TYR A 62 -5.51 -3.45 -4.50
N PHE A 63 -6.44 -2.86 -5.26
CA PHE A 63 -6.14 -1.66 -6.04
C PHE A 63 -6.14 -0.45 -5.12
N VAL A 64 -5.15 0.41 -5.31
CA VAL A 64 -4.94 1.60 -4.49
C VAL A 64 -4.99 2.84 -5.36
N GLU A 65 -5.67 3.87 -4.88
CA GLU A 65 -5.48 5.23 -5.35
C GLU A 65 -5.04 6.12 -4.19
N CYS A 66 -4.08 7.00 -4.44
CA CYS A 66 -3.50 7.88 -3.43
C CYS A 66 -3.43 9.33 -3.93
N GLU A 67 -3.73 10.25 -3.04
CA GLU A 67 -3.55 11.69 -3.24
C GLU A 67 -2.93 12.30 -1.98
N ASN A 68 -1.78 12.96 -2.12
CA ASN A 68 -1.07 13.62 -1.02
C ASN A 68 -0.80 12.73 0.22
N GLY A 69 -0.60 11.43 0.01
CA GLY A 69 -0.34 10.47 1.10
C GLY A 69 -1.60 9.93 1.77
N GLU A 70 -2.79 10.37 1.38
CA GLU A 70 -4.04 9.73 1.75
C GLU A 70 -4.45 8.76 0.65
N CYS A 71 -4.76 7.51 1.04
CA CYS A 71 -4.96 6.42 0.11
C CYS A 71 -6.27 5.68 0.40
N ILE A 72 -6.93 5.22 -0.66
CA ILE A 72 -8.03 4.28 -0.61
C ILE A 72 -7.59 2.97 -1.26
N ALA A 73 -7.94 1.84 -0.64
CA ALA A 73 -7.70 0.50 -1.13
C ALA A 73 -9.04 -0.22 -1.31
N ALA A 74 -9.23 -0.88 -2.46
CA ALA A 74 -10.36 -1.75 -2.73
C ALA A 74 -9.86 -3.13 -3.15
N ARG A 75 -10.40 -4.19 -2.55
CA ARG A 75 -10.01 -5.58 -2.82
C ARG A 75 -10.20 -5.86 -4.30
N ALA A 76 -9.15 -6.36 -4.94
CA ALA A 76 -9.26 -6.82 -6.31
C ALA A 76 -10.05 -8.14 -6.32
N GLN A 77 -11.22 -8.15 -6.95
CA GLN A 77 -11.90 -9.38 -7.31
C GLN A 77 -11.29 -9.87 -8.63
N ILE A 78 -10.52 -10.95 -8.54
CA ILE A 78 -9.88 -11.62 -9.68
C ILE A 78 -10.58 -12.96 -9.86
#